data_AF-A0A7S2KFS1-F1
#
_entry.id   AF-A0A7S2KFS1-F1
#
_cell.length_a   1.000
_cell.length_b   1.000
_cell.length_c   1.000
_cell.angle_alpha   90.00
_cell.angle_beta   90.00
_cell.angle_gamma   90.00
#
_symmetry.space_group_name_H-M   'P 1'
#
loop_
_entity.id
_entity.type
_entity.pdbx_description
1 polymer ?
#
loop_
_entity_poly.entity_id
_entity_poly.type
_entity_poly.pdbx_seq_one_letter_code
_entity_poly.pdbx_strand_id
1 'polypeptide(L)'
;PAPRTGSGTRFSGAPLWRFSLRRDEQRRVLDDQGQVVVPEGFLPQTDGWYWNPKYNLFWRGSTCRFYRYSEAAGMHVEIADEVPLEKDLRLVADASSTQKHSGVREDRHVIIRDLAKAAQALKMPIDHMARPLALFAVYSGHRPVDQAVAGAAGAGDGDGDSLPPPTCAEFCARNFHLKLLPRLSEFKGPWDDVLVSSALRDSCYDVDCEFLARAGGALDGCSAVLALVTGSRLFIASVGDAVAYLGEEAEAGGLRVARQTPAHSPALPAEAGRIRAMGGAVVAGAAGGPPLGR
;
A
#
# COMPACT_ATOMS: atom_id res chain seq x y z
N PRO A 1 24.43 -4.16 -45.23
CA PRO A 1 24.13 -3.59 -43.88
C PRO A 1 22.73 -2.95 -43.88
N ALA A 2 21.74 -3.68 -43.39
CA ALA A 2 20.35 -3.20 -43.29
C ALA A 2 20.17 -2.31 -42.04
N PRO A 3 19.39 -1.22 -42.11
CA PRO A 3 19.13 -0.38 -40.96
C PRO A 3 18.11 -1.04 -40.04
N ARG A 4 18.47 -1.21 -38.77
CA ARG A 4 17.56 -1.61 -37.69
C ARG A 4 16.67 -0.42 -37.33
N THR A 5 15.39 -0.49 -37.69
CA THR A 5 14.36 0.42 -37.17
C THR A 5 13.97 0.00 -35.75
N GLY A 6 14.53 0.70 -34.77
CA GLY A 6 14.09 0.59 -33.37
C GLY A 6 12.70 1.19 -33.22
N SER A 7 11.68 0.34 -33.08
CA SER A 7 10.33 0.71 -32.65
C SER A 7 10.37 1.11 -31.17
N GLY A 8 10.70 2.37 -30.89
CA GLY A 8 10.49 2.97 -29.59
C GLY A 8 9.01 3.25 -29.38
N THR A 9 8.32 2.42 -28.58
CA THR A 9 6.98 2.72 -28.08
C THR A 9 7.08 3.91 -27.13
N ARG A 10 6.86 5.12 -27.66
CA ARG A 10 6.73 6.33 -26.85
C ARG A 10 5.49 6.18 -25.97
N PHE A 11 5.71 6.20 -24.67
CA PHE A 11 4.69 6.05 -23.64
C PHE A 11 3.79 7.30 -23.60
N SER A 12 2.67 7.31 -24.34
CA SER A 12 1.62 8.33 -24.21
C SER A 12 0.58 7.89 -23.18
N GLY A 13 1.00 7.75 -21.92
CA GLY A 13 0.08 7.57 -20.80
C GLY A 13 -0.44 8.92 -20.35
N ALA A 14 -1.49 9.46 -20.97
CA ALA A 14 -2.15 10.65 -20.44
C ALA A 14 -2.75 10.32 -19.06
N PRO A 15 -2.36 11.01 -17.97
CA PRO A 15 -2.84 10.70 -16.62
C PRO A 15 -4.32 11.04 -16.46
N LEU A 16 -5.04 10.31 -15.60
CA LEU A 16 -6.51 10.41 -15.52
C LEU A 16 -7.02 11.82 -15.19
N TRP A 17 -6.28 12.62 -14.40
CA TRP A 17 -6.62 14.00 -14.10
C TRP A 17 -6.70 14.90 -15.35
N ARG A 18 -6.01 14.55 -16.45
CA ARG A 18 -6.18 15.24 -17.73
C ARG A 18 -7.58 15.03 -18.30
N PHE A 19 -8.24 13.91 -18.01
CA PHE A 19 -9.63 13.72 -18.41
C PHE A 19 -10.58 14.58 -17.58
N SER A 20 -10.33 14.77 -16.28
CA SER A 20 -11.15 15.69 -15.45
C SER A 20 -11.00 17.15 -15.90
N LEU A 21 -9.76 17.61 -16.17
CA LEU A 21 -9.51 18.95 -16.70
C LEU A 21 -10.16 19.14 -18.09
N ARG A 22 -10.08 18.11 -18.95
CA ARG A 22 -10.76 18.10 -20.24
C ARG A 22 -12.26 18.01 -20.12
N ARG A 23 -12.83 17.40 -19.08
CA ARG A 23 -14.29 17.30 -18.92
C ARG A 23 -14.90 18.69 -18.78
N ASP A 24 -14.30 19.57 -17.99
CA ASP A 24 -14.78 20.93 -17.81
C ASP A 24 -14.67 21.74 -19.13
N GLU A 25 -13.62 21.50 -19.90
CA GLU A 25 -13.45 22.07 -21.24
C GLU A 25 -14.46 21.49 -22.25
N GLN A 26 -14.68 20.18 -22.25
CA GLN A 26 -15.65 19.48 -23.09
C GLN A 26 -17.07 19.92 -22.79
N ARG A 27 -17.39 20.17 -21.52
CA ARG A 27 -18.70 20.69 -21.10
C ARG A 27 -18.95 22.07 -21.69
N ARG A 28 -17.94 22.96 -21.66
CA ARG A 28 -18.01 24.26 -22.33
C ARG A 28 -18.19 24.13 -23.84
N VAL A 29 -17.45 23.23 -24.49
CA VAL A 29 -17.57 22.97 -25.94
C VAL A 29 -18.94 22.39 -26.30
N LEU A 30 -19.50 21.50 -25.47
CA LEU A 30 -20.84 20.95 -25.65
C LEU A 30 -21.92 22.04 -25.56
N ASP A 31 -21.77 22.94 -24.58
CA ASP A 31 -22.68 24.08 -24.41
C ASP A 31 -22.60 25.05 -25.60
N ASP A 32 -21.40 25.25 -26.18
CA ASP A 32 -21.19 26.18 -27.29
C ASP A 32 -21.49 25.60 -28.68
N GLN A 33 -21.27 24.30 -28.92
CA GLN A 33 -21.29 23.70 -30.27
C GLN A 33 -22.21 22.49 -30.41
N GLY A 34 -22.82 21.99 -29.33
CA GLY A 34 -23.68 20.81 -29.35
C GLY A 34 -22.98 19.51 -29.76
N GLN A 35 -21.64 19.51 -29.91
CA GLN A 35 -20.88 18.37 -30.37
C GLN A 35 -20.16 17.68 -29.20
N VAL A 36 -20.53 16.43 -28.96
CA VAL A 36 -19.91 15.58 -27.94
C VAL A 36 -18.51 15.16 -28.41
N VAL A 37 -17.46 15.72 -27.79
CA VAL A 37 -16.08 15.31 -28.07
C VAL A 37 -15.77 14.03 -27.31
N VAL A 38 -15.59 12.92 -28.03
CA VAL A 38 -15.25 11.63 -27.43
C VAL A 38 -13.78 11.65 -26.95
N PRO A 39 -13.48 11.26 -25.70
CA PRO A 39 -12.10 11.17 -25.24
C PRO A 39 -11.27 10.17 -26.06
N GLU A 40 -9.98 10.46 -26.22
CA GLU A 40 -9.06 9.62 -26.98
C GLU A 40 -8.97 8.18 -26.43
N GLY A 41 -8.97 7.19 -27.32
CA GLY A 41 -8.90 5.77 -26.98
C GLY A 41 -10.22 5.12 -26.56
N PHE A 42 -11.32 5.88 -26.52
CA PHE A 42 -12.66 5.35 -26.31
C PHE A 42 -13.29 4.91 -27.64
N LEU A 43 -13.71 3.65 -27.71
CA LEU A 43 -14.37 3.04 -28.85
C LEU A 43 -15.89 3.14 -28.67
N PRO A 44 -16.66 3.47 -29.71
CA PRO A 44 -18.11 3.55 -29.61
C PRO A 44 -18.73 2.20 -29.23
N GLN A 45 -19.70 2.26 -28.31
CA GLN A 45 -20.59 1.18 -27.91
C GLN A 45 -22.04 1.59 -28.23
N THR A 46 -23.03 0.75 -27.88
CA THR A 46 -24.44 1.08 -28.09
C THR A 46 -24.91 2.21 -27.16
N ASP A 47 -25.96 2.92 -27.57
CA ASP A 47 -26.70 3.87 -26.73
C ASP A 47 -25.87 5.05 -26.17
N GLY A 48 -24.91 5.55 -26.96
CA GLY A 48 -24.07 6.69 -26.58
C GLY A 48 -23.03 6.36 -25.50
N TRP A 49 -22.80 5.07 -25.25
CA TRP A 49 -21.67 4.60 -24.47
C TRP A 49 -20.42 4.48 -25.33
N TYR A 50 -19.27 4.61 -24.68
CA TYR A 50 -17.98 4.36 -25.28
C TYR A 50 -17.14 3.56 -24.29
N TRP A 51 -16.33 2.62 -24.78
CA TRP A 51 -15.49 1.76 -23.96
C TRP A 51 -14.02 1.93 -24.31
N ASN A 52 -13.19 2.07 -23.30
CA ASN A 52 -11.75 2.11 -23.43
C ASN A 52 -11.16 0.76 -22.97
N PRO A 53 -10.74 -0.12 -23.88
CA PRO A 53 -10.26 -1.46 -23.54
C PRO A 53 -8.98 -1.43 -22.71
N LYS A 54 -8.16 -0.38 -22.86
CA LYS A 54 -6.88 -0.25 -22.15
C LYS A 54 -7.09 -0.01 -20.65
N TYR A 55 -8.10 0.77 -20.28
CA TYR A 55 -8.36 1.13 -18.89
C TYR A 55 -9.57 0.38 -18.30
N ASN A 56 -10.25 -0.43 -19.12
CA ASN A 56 -11.53 -1.04 -18.80
C ASN A 56 -12.55 -0.02 -18.25
N LEU A 57 -12.64 1.13 -18.92
CA LEU A 57 -13.50 2.24 -18.53
C LEU A 57 -14.58 2.45 -19.57
N PHE A 58 -15.76 2.82 -19.09
CA PHE A 58 -16.86 3.26 -19.90
C PHE A 58 -17.00 4.77 -19.77
N TRP A 59 -17.39 5.43 -20.85
CA TRP A 59 -17.71 6.86 -20.86
C TRP A 59 -19.06 7.04 -21.52
N ARG A 60 -19.93 7.84 -20.91
CA ARG A 60 -21.28 8.08 -21.42
C ARG A 60 -21.36 9.47 -22.02
N GLY A 61 -21.61 9.55 -23.31
CA GLY A 61 -21.59 10.82 -24.06
C GLY A 61 -22.62 11.82 -23.55
N SER A 62 -23.81 11.36 -23.14
CA SER A 62 -24.89 12.25 -22.66
C SER A 62 -24.61 12.90 -21.31
N THR A 63 -23.82 12.25 -20.45
CA THR A 63 -23.51 12.79 -19.10
C THR A 63 -22.06 13.25 -18.97
N CYS A 64 -21.22 12.99 -19.98
CA CYS A 64 -19.77 13.19 -19.95
C CYS A 64 -19.10 12.62 -18.70
N ARG A 65 -19.60 11.48 -18.21
CA ARG A 65 -19.12 10.81 -16.98
C ARG A 65 -18.44 9.49 -17.31
N PHE A 66 -17.48 9.12 -16.47
CA PHE A 66 -16.80 7.85 -16.55
C PHE A 66 -17.48 6.83 -15.64
N TYR A 67 -17.49 5.59 -16.08
CA TYR A 67 -18.09 4.47 -15.38
C TYR A 67 -17.16 3.26 -15.47
N ARG A 68 -17.33 2.33 -14.53
CA ARG A 68 -16.72 1.00 -14.59
C ARG A 68 -17.82 -0.04 -14.49
N TYR A 69 -17.72 -1.11 -15.27
CA TYR A 69 -18.62 -2.24 -15.10
C TYR A 69 -18.22 -3.00 -13.83
N SER A 70 -19.13 -3.06 -12.86
CA SER A 70 -18.97 -3.85 -11.65
C SER A 70 -19.62 -5.22 -11.88
N GLU A 71 -18.82 -6.28 -11.96
CA GLU A 71 -19.34 -7.65 -12.12
C GLU A 71 -20.21 -8.06 -10.93
N ALA A 72 -19.81 -7.67 -9.72
CA ALA A 72 -20.55 -7.98 -8.49
C ALA A 72 -21.96 -7.35 -8.47
N ALA A 73 -22.10 -6.15 -9.03
CA ALA A 73 -23.39 -5.47 -9.11
C ALA A 73 -24.12 -5.69 -10.44
N GLY A 74 -23.46 -6.29 -11.43
CA GLY A 74 -23.99 -6.45 -12.79
C GLY A 74 -24.33 -5.13 -13.48
N MET A 75 -23.69 -4.01 -13.08
CA MET A 75 -24.04 -2.68 -13.58
C MET A 75 -22.84 -1.74 -13.71
N HIS A 76 -22.99 -0.71 -14.55
CA HIS A 76 -22.02 0.38 -14.67
C HIS A 76 -22.13 1.31 -13.47
N VAL A 77 -21.05 1.41 -12.69
CA VAL A 77 -20.93 2.30 -11.53
C VAL A 77 -20.18 3.55 -11.96
N GLU A 78 -20.76 4.72 -11.70
CA GLU A 78 -20.11 5.99 -11.99
C GLU A 78 -18.83 6.13 -11.16
N ILE A 79 -17.74 6.50 -11.81
CA ILE A 79 -16.51 6.89 -11.15
C ILE A 79 -16.68 8.35 -10.76
N ALA A 80 -17.01 8.57 -9.49
CA ALA A 80 -17.05 9.92 -8.95
C ALA A 80 -15.67 10.55 -9.11
N ASP A 81 -15.62 11.76 -9.67
CA ASP A 81 -14.43 12.60 -9.51
C ASP A 81 -14.32 12.91 -8.03
N GLU A 82 -13.34 12.30 -7.36
CA GLU A 82 -13.02 12.72 -6.00
C GLU A 82 -12.61 14.20 -6.08
N VAL A 83 -13.37 15.07 -5.40
CA VAL A 83 -13.03 16.47 -5.26
C VAL A 83 -11.61 16.53 -4.67
N PRO A 84 -10.64 17.20 -5.32
CA PRO A 84 -9.29 17.26 -4.79
C PRO A 84 -9.29 17.89 -3.40
N LEU A 85 -9.07 17.08 -2.37
CA LEU A 85 -9.04 17.52 -0.97
C LEU A 85 -7.68 18.12 -0.56
N GLU A 86 -6.75 18.27 -1.51
CA GLU A 86 -5.40 18.81 -1.26
C GLU A 86 -5.40 20.18 -0.57
N LYS A 87 -6.45 20.99 -0.80
CA LYS A 87 -6.57 22.32 -0.20
C LYS A 87 -7.14 22.27 1.22
N ASP A 88 -7.88 21.22 1.56
CA ASP A 88 -8.68 21.14 2.79
C ASP A 88 -8.05 20.19 3.83
N LEU A 89 -7.27 19.20 3.38
CA LEU A 89 -6.64 18.22 4.26
C LEU A 89 -5.14 18.49 4.39
N ARG A 90 -4.71 18.76 5.62
CA ARG A 90 -3.29 18.83 6.00
C ARG A 90 -2.90 17.61 6.82
N LEU A 91 -2.00 16.80 6.27
CA LEU A 91 -1.41 15.68 7.01
C LEU A 91 -0.20 16.14 7.82
N VAL A 92 -0.21 15.86 9.12
CA VAL A 92 0.93 16.02 10.02
C VAL A 92 1.26 14.64 10.57
N ALA A 93 2.53 14.26 10.50
CA ALA A 93 2.97 12.94 10.96
C ALA A 93 4.33 13.06 11.61
N ASP A 94 4.50 12.37 12.72
CA ASP A 94 5.75 12.25 13.46
C ASP A 94 5.90 10.80 13.95
N ALA A 95 7.13 10.38 14.24
CA ALA A 95 7.40 9.09 14.82
C ALA A 95 8.57 9.15 15.80
N SER A 96 8.39 8.45 16.92
CA SER A 96 9.45 8.19 17.88
C SER A 96 9.60 6.69 18.07
N SER A 97 10.82 6.25 18.28
CA SER A 97 11.12 4.85 18.57
C SER A 97 12.32 4.82 19.50
N THR A 98 12.09 4.25 20.68
CA THR A 98 13.08 4.14 21.75
C THR A 98 13.62 2.72 21.80
N GLN A 99 14.93 2.61 21.96
CA GLN A 99 15.60 1.33 22.03
C GLN A 99 15.43 0.71 23.43
N LYS A 100 15.15 -0.59 23.50
CA LYS A 100 15.17 -1.34 24.78
C LYS A 100 16.62 -1.54 25.24
N HIS A 101 16.82 -1.90 26.51
CA HIS A 101 18.14 -2.14 27.13
C HIS A 101 19.05 -3.17 26.40
N SER A 102 18.55 -3.89 25.39
CA SER A 102 19.25 -4.97 24.67
C SER A 102 20.37 -4.51 23.73
N GLY A 103 20.67 -3.21 23.61
CA GLY A 103 21.76 -2.72 22.76
C GLY A 103 21.52 -2.87 21.25
N VAL A 104 20.40 -3.49 20.84
CA VAL A 104 20.00 -3.65 19.44
C VAL A 104 18.62 -3.03 19.19
N ARG A 105 18.51 -2.17 18.18
CA ARG A 105 17.23 -1.58 17.76
C ARG A 105 16.58 -2.45 16.69
N GLU A 106 15.49 -3.12 17.04
CA GLU A 106 14.75 -4.01 16.14
C GLU A 106 13.57 -3.32 15.47
N ASP A 107 13.00 -2.30 16.12
CA ASP A 107 11.87 -1.57 15.57
C ASP A 107 12.28 -0.61 14.46
N ARG A 108 11.42 -0.49 13.45
CA ARG A 108 11.57 0.43 12.32
C ARG A 108 10.24 1.11 12.04
N HIS A 109 10.29 2.30 11.47
CA HIS A 109 9.11 2.98 10.97
C HIS A 109 9.41 3.66 9.63
N VAL A 110 8.37 3.93 8.86
CA VAL A 110 8.44 4.65 7.59
C VAL A 110 7.39 5.76 7.60
N ILE A 111 7.80 6.95 7.16
CA ILE A 111 6.91 8.10 6.96
C ILE A 111 7.15 8.63 5.55
N ILE A 112 6.18 8.45 4.66
CA ILE A 112 6.16 9.04 3.32
C ILE A 112 4.93 9.95 3.25
N ARG A 113 5.14 11.24 3.53
CA ARG A 113 4.05 12.24 3.58
C ARG A 113 3.46 12.57 2.20
N ASP A 114 4.25 12.39 1.14
CA ASP A 114 3.83 12.58 -0.24
C ASP A 114 4.34 11.39 -1.06
N LEU A 115 3.51 10.35 -1.10
CA LEU A 115 3.80 9.11 -1.80
C LEU A 115 3.83 9.33 -3.31
N ALA A 116 3.06 10.29 -3.85
CA ALA A 116 3.08 10.62 -5.27
C ALA A 116 4.45 11.17 -5.68
N LYS A 117 5.02 12.10 -4.90
CA LYS A 117 6.37 12.63 -5.12
C LYS A 117 7.45 11.54 -4.99
N ALA A 118 7.32 10.65 -4.00
CA ALA A 118 8.23 9.52 -3.86
C ALA A 118 8.17 8.59 -5.10
N ALA A 119 6.97 8.31 -5.59
CA ALA A 119 6.75 7.49 -6.78
C ALA A 119 7.34 8.14 -8.05
N GLN A 120 7.18 9.46 -8.21
CA GLN A 120 7.81 10.21 -9.30
C GLN A 120 9.33 10.11 -9.25
N ALA A 121 9.95 10.24 -8.07
CA ALA A 121 11.39 10.10 -7.90
C ALA A 121 11.89 8.70 -8.32
N LEU A 122 11.06 7.67 -8.13
CA LEU A 122 11.31 6.29 -8.53
C LEU A 122 10.83 5.96 -9.96
N LYS A 123 10.41 6.97 -10.75
CA LYS A 123 9.90 6.81 -12.12
C LYS A 123 8.67 5.91 -12.23
N MET A 124 7.84 5.87 -11.19
CA MET A 124 6.59 5.11 -11.11
C MET A 124 5.42 6.06 -10.80
N PRO A 125 5.04 6.98 -11.70
CA PRO A 125 4.09 8.04 -11.37
C PRO A 125 2.71 7.49 -11.01
N ILE A 126 2.16 7.92 -9.87
CA ILE A 126 0.83 7.58 -9.36
C ILE A 126 -0.09 8.80 -9.26
N ASP A 127 0.08 9.77 -10.17
CA ASP A 127 -0.67 11.04 -10.18
C ASP A 127 -2.19 10.88 -10.43
N HIS A 128 -2.64 9.67 -10.75
CA HIS A 128 -4.05 9.32 -10.88
C HIS A 128 -4.71 8.96 -9.53
N MET A 129 -3.92 8.75 -8.48
CA MET A 129 -4.44 8.48 -7.13
C MET A 129 -4.96 9.78 -6.50
N ALA A 130 -6.01 9.65 -5.69
CA ALA A 130 -6.57 10.78 -4.96
C ALA A 130 -5.58 11.32 -3.92
N ARG A 131 -5.61 12.64 -3.71
CA ARG A 131 -4.71 13.35 -2.80
C ARG A 131 -5.48 13.96 -1.63
N PRO A 132 -4.89 13.99 -0.42
CA PRO A 132 -3.50 13.65 -0.08
C PRO A 132 -3.19 12.15 -0.22
N LEU A 133 -1.94 11.83 -0.58
CA LEU A 133 -1.48 10.45 -0.77
C LEU A 133 -0.23 10.21 0.08
N ALA A 134 -0.35 9.44 1.14
CA ALA A 134 0.71 9.22 2.12
C ALA A 134 0.77 7.77 2.59
N LEU A 135 1.96 7.30 2.93
CA LEU A 135 2.19 5.96 3.50
C LEU A 135 2.94 6.07 4.81
N PHE A 136 2.41 5.44 5.85
CA PHE A 136 3.05 5.29 7.15
C PHE A 136 3.15 3.82 7.49
N ALA A 137 4.23 3.42 8.15
CA ALA A 137 4.40 2.05 8.59
C ALA A 137 5.16 1.98 9.91
N VAL A 138 4.80 1.00 10.73
CA VAL A 138 5.56 0.58 11.91
C VAL A 138 5.85 -0.90 11.77
N TYR A 139 7.10 -1.27 12.02
CA TYR A 139 7.58 -2.64 12.01
C TYR A 139 8.21 -2.96 13.36
N SER A 140 7.67 -3.96 14.06
CA SER A 140 8.16 -4.45 15.35
C SER A 140 8.97 -5.71 15.11
N GLY A 141 10.29 -5.57 15.06
CA GLY A 141 11.20 -6.71 14.84
C GLY A 141 11.26 -7.63 16.07
N HIS A 142 11.48 -8.92 15.84
CA HIS A 142 11.74 -9.89 16.88
C HIS A 142 12.77 -10.93 16.41
N ARG A 143 13.65 -11.33 17.32
CA ARG A 143 14.66 -12.38 17.11
C ARG A 143 14.55 -13.46 18.19
N PRO A 144 14.89 -14.72 17.87
CA PRO A 144 15.06 -15.73 18.90
C PRO A 144 16.13 -15.29 19.90
N VAL A 145 15.87 -15.52 21.18
CA VAL A 145 16.71 -15.05 22.30
C VAL A 145 18.17 -15.51 22.15
N ASP A 146 18.39 -16.72 21.63
CA ASP A 146 19.73 -17.28 21.47
C ASP A 146 20.55 -16.58 20.37
N GLN A 147 19.90 -15.96 19.38
CA GLN A 147 20.56 -15.19 18.32
C GLN A 147 20.80 -13.71 18.69
N ALA A 148 20.04 -13.16 19.65
CA ALA A 148 20.24 -11.80 20.12
C ALA A 148 21.61 -11.63 20.80
N VAL A 149 22.09 -12.69 21.47
CA VAL A 149 23.41 -12.73 22.13
C VAL A 149 24.53 -12.96 21.11
N ALA A 150 24.32 -13.85 20.14
CA ALA A 150 25.29 -14.13 19.08
C ALA A 150 25.45 -12.98 18.08
N GLY A 151 24.40 -12.17 17.84
CA GLY A 151 24.48 -10.99 16.98
C GLY A 151 25.20 -9.79 17.62
N ALA A 152 25.32 -9.75 18.95
CA ALA A 152 26.14 -8.78 19.67
C ALA A 152 27.58 -9.27 19.87
N ALA A 153 27.79 -10.58 19.97
CA ALA A 153 29.11 -11.22 20.14
C ALA A 153 29.76 -11.71 18.83
N GLY A 154 29.06 -11.56 17.70
CA GLY A 154 29.51 -11.96 16.36
C GLY A 154 30.32 -10.90 15.61
N ALA A 155 30.89 -9.91 16.32
CA ALA A 155 32.05 -9.17 15.86
C ALA A 155 33.31 -10.06 15.94
N GLY A 156 33.21 -11.29 15.40
CA GLY A 156 34.36 -12.14 15.16
C GLY A 156 35.20 -11.53 14.06
N ASP A 157 36.52 -11.75 14.14
CA ASP A 157 37.58 -11.06 13.41
C ASP A 157 37.61 -11.27 11.88
N GLY A 158 36.48 -11.50 11.23
CA GLY A 158 36.33 -11.52 9.78
C GLY A 158 36.28 -10.09 9.24
N ASP A 159 37.20 -9.78 8.30
CA ASP A 159 37.33 -8.53 7.55
C ASP A 159 36.23 -7.50 7.85
N GLY A 160 36.59 -6.47 8.64
CA GLY A 160 35.72 -5.48 9.27
C GLY A 160 34.92 -4.55 8.34
N ASP A 161 34.54 -5.01 7.15
CA ASP A 161 33.77 -4.30 6.15
C ASP A 161 32.42 -4.97 5.82
N SER A 162 32.15 -6.19 6.35
CA SER A 162 30.85 -6.85 6.17
C SER A 162 29.85 -6.45 7.27
N LEU A 163 28.99 -5.48 6.95
CA LEU A 163 27.86 -5.11 7.81
C LEU A 163 26.94 -6.33 8.02
N PRO A 164 26.38 -6.53 9.23
CA PRO A 164 25.43 -7.61 9.48
C PRO A 164 24.22 -7.51 8.54
N PRO A 165 23.63 -8.64 8.14
CA PRO A 165 22.46 -8.62 7.27
C PRO A 165 21.32 -7.80 7.91
N PRO A 166 20.52 -7.09 7.10
CA PRO A 166 19.43 -6.28 7.62
C PRO A 166 18.39 -7.18 8.31
N THR A 167 17.93 -6.75 9.46
CA THR A 167 16.79 -7.40 10.16
C THR A 167 15.54 -7.43 9.28
N CYS A 168 14.63 -8.35 9.53
CA CYS A 168 13.32 -8.45 8.87
C CYS A 168 12.58 -7.10 8.89
N ALA A 169 12.49 -6.45 10.06
CA ALA A 169 11.85 -5.14 10.18
C ALA A 169 12.52 -4.05 9.31
N GLU A 170 13.85 -4.05 9.24
CA GLU A 170 14.61 -3.13 8.39
C GLU A 170 14.45 -3.44 6.90
N PHE A 171 14.43 -4.72 6.55
CA PHE A 171 14.17 -5.17 5.20
C PHE A 171 12.77 -4.73 4.74
N CYS A 172 11.74 -4.97 5.55
CA CYS A 172 10.37 -4.54 5.27
C CYS A 172 10.27 -3.02 5.11
N ALA A 173 10.86 -2.25 6.03
CA ALA A 173 10.85 -0.78 5.97
C ALA A 173 11.49 -0.24 4.67
N ARG A 174 12.59 -0.85 4.22
CA ARG A 174 13.30 -0.43 3.00
C ARG A 174 12.62 -0.87 1.71
N ASN A 175 11.88 -1.98 1.71
CA ASN A 175 11.42 -2.61 0.47
C ASN A 175 9.90 -2.57 0.25
N PHE A 176 9.08 -2.39 1.29
CA PHE A 176 7.62 -2.47 1.14
C PHE A 176 7.06 -1.47 0.13
N HIS A 177 7.46 -0.20 0.24
CA HIS A 177 7.00 0.83 -0.70
C HIS A 177 7.47 0.56 -2.14
N LEU A 178 8.61 -0.12 -2.32
CA LEU A 178 9.10 -0.53 -3.65
C LEU A 178 8.26 -1.64 -4.28
N LYS A 179 7.51 -2.42 -3.48
CA LYS A 179 6.54 -3.42 -3.98
C LYS A 179 5.15 -2.83 -4.20
N LEU A 180 4.77 -1.85 -3.38
CA LEU A 180 3.47 -1.20 -3.48
C LEU A 180 3.39 -0.24 -4.69
N LEU A 181 4.42 0.59 -4.89
CA LEU A 181 4.41 1.62 -5.93
C LEU A 181 4.23 1.10 -7.36
N PRO A 182 4.88 0.00 -7.80
CA PRO A 182 4.62 -0.58 -9.12
C PRO A 182 3.14 -0.93 -9.34
N ARG A 183 2.50 -1.57 -8.34
CA ARG A 183 1.08 -1.96 -8.40
C ARG A 183 0.17 -0.74 -8.50
N LEU A 184 0.42 0.26 -7.66
CA LEU A 184 -0.32 1.53 -7.71
C LEU A 184 -0.13 2.25 -9.05
N SER A 185 1.06 2.17 -9.64
CA SER A 185 1.40 2.82 -10.90
C SER A 185 0.83 2.09 -12.12
N GLU A 186 0.79 0.75 -12.10
CA GLU A 186 0.33 -0.07 -13.21
C GLU A 186 -1.17 0.12 -13.47
N PHE A 187 -1.98 0.09 -12.42
CA PHE A 187 -3.43 0.27 -12.54
C PHE A 187 -3.81 1.76 -12.50
N LYS A 188 -4.21 2.29 -13.66
CA LYS A 188 -4.65 3.67 -13.84
C LYS A 188 -6.16 3.88 -13.68
N GLY A 189 -6.92 2.85 -13.28
CA GLY A 189 -8.37 2.97 -13.09
C GLY A 189 -8.78 3.49 -11.71
N PRO A 190 -10.08 3.48 -11.39
CA PRO A 190 -10.58 3.84 -10.07
C PRO A 190 -10.15 2.81 -9.03
N TRP A 191 -9.49 3.27 -7.97
CA TRP A 191 -9.07 2.43 -6.86
C TRP A 191 -10.22 2.28 -5.86
N ASP A 192 -10.91 1.15 -5.95
CA ASP A 192 -11.87 0.69 -4.94
C ASP A 192 -11.15 0.00 -3.76
N ASP A 193 -11.90 -0.28 -2.70
CA ASP A 193 -11.36 -0.85 -1.47
C ASP A 193 -10.75 -2.25 -1.69
N VAL A 194 -11.31 -3.02 -2.62
CA VAL A 194 -10.84 -4.38 -2.94
C VAL A 194 -9.47 -4.32 -3.61
N LEU A 195 -9.30 -3.43 -4.59
CA LEU A 195 -8.05 -3.24 -5.29
C LEU A 195 -6.96 -2.71 -4.36
N VAL A 196 -7.26 -1.71 -3.51
CA VAL A 196 -6.28 -1.19 -2.54
C VAL A 196 -5.88 -2.28 -1.54
N SER A 197 -6.86 -3.04 -1.03
CA SER A 197 -6.59 -4.15 -0.11
C SER A 197 -5.72 -5.24 -0.76
N SER A 198 -6.00 -5.60 -2.01
CA SER A 198 -5.18 -6.56 -2.76
C SER A 198 -3.76 -6.02 -2.94
N ALA A 199 -3.60 -4.76 -3.36
CA ALA A 199 -2.28 -4.18 -3.56
C ALA A 199 -1.44 -4.16 -2.28
N LEU A 200 -2.04 -3.84 -1.12
CA LEU A 200 -1.37 -3.92 0.18
C LEU A 200 -0.98 -5.36 0.55
N ARG A 201 -1.93 -6.29 0.46
CA ARG A 201 -1.71 -7.72 0.76
C ARG A 201 -0.61 -8.32 -0.11
N ASP A 202 -0.71 -8.12 -1.41
CA ASP A 202 0.19 -8.73 -2.38
C ASP A 202 1.59 -8.11 -2.26
N SER A 203 1.70 -6.83 -1.87
CA SER A 203 2.97 -6.19 -1.54
C SER A 203 3.61 -6.79 -0.27
N CYS A 204 2.82 -7.08 0.77
CA CYS A 204 3.33 -7.79 1.95
C CYS A 204 3.85 -9.18 1.58
N TYR A 205 3.11 -9.92 0.75
CA TYR A 205 3.51 -11.25 0.29
C TYR A 205 4.83 -11.21 -0.50
N ASP A 206 4.99 -10.28 -1.44
CA ASP A 206 6.23 -10.13 -2.20
C ASP A 206 7.44 -9.82 -1.32
N VAL A 207 7.27 -8.93 -0.33
CA VAL A 207 8.34 -8.58 0.61
C VAL A 207 8.74 -9.80 1.43
N ASP A 208 7.76 -10.57 1.90
CA ASP A 208 8.00 -11.80 2.68
C ASP A 208 8.75 -12.85 1.84
N CYS A 209 8.31 -13.11 0.60
CA CYS A 209 9.01 -14.03 -0.31
C CYS A 209 10.45 -13.57 -0.60
N GLU A 210 10.67 -12.27 -0.83
CA GLU A 210 12.02 -11.76 -1.08
C GLU A 210 12.92 -11.84 0.16
N PHE A 211 12.36 -11.58 1.34
CA PHE A 211 13.08 -11.71 2.60
C PHE A 211 13.49 -13.16 2.82
N LEU A 212 12.55 -14.11 2.71
CA LEU A 212 12.82 -15.55 2.88
C LEU A 212 13.90 -16.05 1.91
N ALA A 213 13.91 -15.56 0.66
CA ALA A 213 14.92 -15.92 -0.33
C ALA A 213 16.33 -15.39 0.00
N ARG A 214 16.44 -14.27 0.73
CA ARG A 214 17.72 -13.62 1.08
C ARG A 214 18.22 -13.94 2.48
N ALA A 215 17.31 -14.23 3.40
CA ALA A 215 17.58 -14.41 4.82
C ALA A 215 18.52 -15.58 5.11
N GLY A 216 18.70 -16.53 4.17
CA GLY A 216 19.70 -17.59 4.31
C GLY A 216 19.51 -18.47 5.55
N GLY A 217 18.28 -18.57 6.05
CA GLY A 217 17.96 -19.27 7.31
C GLY A 217 17.95 -18.37 8.56
N ALA A 218 17.99 -17.04 8.42
CA ALA A 218 17.72 -16.14 9.54
C ALA A 218 16.34 -16.45 10.13
N LEU A 219 16.29 -16.48 11.46
CA LEU A 219 15.09 -16.84 12.23
C LEU A 219 14.37 -15.60 12.77
N ASP A 220 14.72 -14.42 12.26
CA ASP A 220 14.11 -13.17 12.65
C ASP A 220 12.82 -12.89 11.88
N GLY A 221 11.92 -12.16 12.52
CA GLY A 221 10.63 -11.80 11.97
C GLY A 221 10.25 -10.38 12.37
N CYS A 222 9.12 -9.90 11.85
CA CYS A 222 8.53 -8.67 12.34
C CYS A 222 7.00 -8.70 12.27
N SER A 223 6.37 -7.99 13.19
CA SER A 223 4.99 -7.54 13.03
C SER A 223 4.98 -6.21 12.28
N ALA A 224 3.91 -5.91 11.57
CA ALA A 224 3.77 -4.68 10.79
C ALA A 224 2.36 -4.09 10.90
N VAL A 225 2.29 -2.76 10.96
CA VAL A 225 1.06 -2.01 10.70
C VAL A 225 1.36 -0.92 9.68
N LEU A 226 0.52 -0.84 8.66
CA LEU A 226 0.65 0.03 7.51
C LEU A 226 -0.60 0.91 7.42
N ALA A 227 -0.41 2.21 7.22
CA ALA A 227 -1.48 3.17 7.00
C ALA A 227 -1.26 3.88 5.65
N LEU A 228 -2.16 3.66 4.70
CA LEU A 228 -2.18 4.33 3.40
C LEU A 228 -3.34 5.33 3.38
N VAL A 229 -3.01 6.62 3.27
CA VAL A 229 -3.98 7.70 3.07
C VAL A 229 -4.07 7.98 1.58
N THR A 230 -5.29 8.05 1.04
CA THR A 230 -5.59 8.43 -0.36
C THR A 230 -6.87 9.25 -0.39
N GLY A 231 -6.77 10.54 -0.71
CA GLY A 231 -7.93 11.43 -0.68
C GLY A 231 -8.52 11.54 0.73
N SER A 232 -9.81 11.26 0.86
CA SER A 232 -10.54 11.19 2.14
C SER A 232 -10.46 9.81 2.82
N ARG A 233 -9.78 8.84 2.22
CA ARG A 233 -9.79 7.45 2.67
C ARG A 233 -8.50 7.09 3.40
N LEU A 234 -8.66 6.33 4.47
CA LEU A 234 -7.57 5.74 5.25
C LEU A 234 -7.69 4.22 5.22
N PHE A 235 -6.70 3.56 4.65
CA PHE A 235 -6.57 2.11 4.65
C PHE A 235 -5.53 1.69 5.69
N ILE A 236 -5.89 0.75 6.55
CA ILE A 236 -4.98 0.19 7.54
C ILE A 236 -4.84 -1.31 7.30
N ALA A 237 -3.61 -1.78 7.11
CA ALA A 237 -3.28 -3.19 7.03
C ALA A 237 -2.37 -3.57 8.21
N SER A 238 -2.65 -4.71 8.84
CA SER A 238 -1.89 -5.21 9.99
C SER A 238 -1.49 -6.66 9.79
N VAL A 239 -0.29 -7.01 10.21
CA VAL A 239 0.25 -8.37 10.24
C VAL A 239 0.99 -8.55 11.57
N GLY A 240 0.56 -9.52 12.38
CA GLY A 240 1.15 -9.80 13.68
C GLY A 240 0.47 -9.03 14.81
N ASP A 241 1.24 -8.72 15.85
CA ASP A 241 0.75 -8.16 17.12
C ASP A 241 0.90 -6.63 17.23
N ALA A 242 1.47 -5.98 16.22
CA ALA A 242 1.47 -4.52 16.13
C ALA A 242 0.03 -4.02 15.90
N VAL A 243 -0.33 -2.91 16.56
CA VAL A 243 -1.70 -2.39 16.57
C VAL A 243 -1.73 -0.92 16.13
N ALA A 244 -2.72 -0.55 15.33
CA ALA A 244 -3.08 0.85 15.11
C ALA A 244 -4.42 1.18 15.76
N TYR A 245 -4.51 2.42 16.22
CA TYR A 245 -5.71 3.04 16.76
C TYR A 245 -6.03 4.26 15.89
N LEU A 246 -7.28 4.39 15.47
CA LEU A 246 -7.80 5.60 14.86
C LEU A 246 -8.53 6.39 15.93
N GLY A 247 -8.02 7.58 16.25
CA GLY A 247 -8.63 8.51 17.19
C GLY A 247 -9.49 9.55 16.47
N GLU A 248 -10.58 9.96 17.12
CA GLU A 248 -11.40 11.12 16.74
C GLU A 248 -11.47 12.09 17.91
N GLU A 249 -11.57 13.39 17.63
CA GLU A 249 -11.81 14.39 18.66
C GLU A 249 -13.24 14.22 19.21
N ALA A 250 -13.36 14.15 20.54
CA ALA A 250 -14.64 14.05 21.23
C ALA A 250 -15.26 15.45 21.40
N GLU A 251 -16.60 15.53 21.40
CA GLU A 251 -17.34 16.81 21.58
C GLU A 251 -16.95 17.56 22.86
N ALA A 252 -16.58 16.84 23.92
CA ALA A 252 -16.17 17.41 25.20
C ALA A 252 -14.72 17.91 25.24
N GLY A 253 -13.98 17.86 24.12
CA GLY A 253 -12.54 18.06 24.06
C GLY A 253 -11.80 16.82 24.59
N GLY A 254 -11.02 16.17 23.73
CA GLY A 254 -10.31 14.93 24.06
C GLY A 254 -10.23 13.98 22.87
N LEU A 255 -9.49 12.88 23.01
CA LEU A 255 -9.36 11.87 21.95
C LEU A 255 -10.12 10.61 22.32
N ARG A 256 -11.02 10.16 21.44
CA ARG A 256 -11.73 8.88 21.53
C ARG A 256 -11.16 7.91 20.51
N VAL A 257 -10.88 6.68 20.90
CA VAL A 257 -10.57 5.62 19.93
C VAL A 257 -11.85 5.26 19.17
N ALA A 258 -11.88 5.57 17.88
CA ALA A 258 -12.98 5.26 16.98
C ALA A 258 -12.83 3.87 16.35
N ARG A 259 -11.60 3.46 16.01
CA ARG A 259 -11.29 2.14 15.44
C ARG A 259 -9.95 1.61 15.91
N GLN A 260 -9.80 0.29 15.84
CA GLN A 260 -8.56 -0.41 16.16
C GLN A 260 -8.37 -1.58 15.18
N THR A 261 -7.12 -1.88 14.81
CA THR A 261 -6.81 -3.10 14.05
C THR A 261 -7.02 -4.35 14.91
N PRO A 262 -7.50 -5.47 14.34
CA PRO A 262 -7.57 -6.72 15.07
C PRO A 262 -6.16 -7.17 15.47
N ALA A 263 -5.99 -7.62 16.71
CA ALA A 263 -4.73 -8.26 17.11
C ALA A 263 -4.60 -9.62 16.42
N HIS A 264 -3.42 -9.98 15.90
CA HIS A 264 -3.17 -11.36 15.49
C HIS A 264 -2.48 -12.08 16.65
N SER A 265 -3.19 -13.02 17.26
CA SER A 265 -2.68 -13.84 18.35
C SER A 265 -2.94 -15.30 18.06
N PRO A 266 -1.96 -16.20 18.30
CA PRO A 266 -2.18 -17.65 18.23
C PRO A 266 -3.32 -18.14 19.13
N ALA A 267 -3.69 -17.38 20.16
CA ALA A 267 -4.80 -17.72 21.06
C ALA A 267 -6.18 -17.50 20.42
N LEU A 268 -6.28 -16.73 19.33
CA LEU A 268 -7.56 -16.50 18.66
C LEU A 268 -8.06 -17.77 17.98
N PRO A 269 -9.36 -18.11 18.07
CA PRO A 269 -9.88 -19.37 17.51
C PRO A 269 -9.58 -19.57 16.02
N ALA A 270 -9.72 -18.51 15.20
CA ALA A 270 -9.42 -18.57 13.77
C ALA A 270 -7.94 -18.86 13.50
N GLU A 271 -7.04 -18.18 14.23
CA GLU A 271 -5.60 -18.34 14.06
C GLU A 271 -5.10 -19.69 14.61
N ALA A 272 -5.62 -20.11 15.76
CA ALA A 272 -5.37 -21.42 16.32
C ALA A 272 -5.85 -22.54 15.38
N GLY A 273 -7.02 -22.35 14.75
CA GLY A 273 -7.55 -23.26 13.72
C GLY A 273 -6.61 -23.36 12.52
N ARG A 274 -6.14 -22.23 12.00
CA ARG A 274 -5.17 -22.17 10.90
C ARG A 274 -3.87 -22.88 11.25
N ILE A 275 -3.31 -22.62 12.44
CA ILE A 275 -2.07 -23.25 12.92
C ILE A 275 -2.23 -24.78 13.00
N ARG A 276 -3.33 -25.27 13.59
CA ARG A 276 -3.61 -26.72 13.71
C ARG A 276 -3.83 -27.38 12.35
N ALA A 277 -4.51 -26.72 11.43
CA ALA A 277 -4.73 -27.23 10.07
C ALA A 277 -3.41 -27.42 9.30
N MET A 278 -2.38 -26.65 9.64
CA MET A 278 -1.02 -26.79 9.10
C MET A 278 -0.14 -27.78 9.89
N GLY A 279 -0.71 -28.56 10.81
CA GLY A 279 0.00 -29.52 11.66
C GLY A 279 0.74 -28.91 12.85
N GLY A 280 0.57 -27.61 13.10
CA GLY A 280 1.13 -26.92 14.26
C GLY A 280 0.31 -27.11 15.54
N ALA A 281 0.87 -26.65 16.66
CA ALA A 281 0.18 -26.60 17.94
C ALA A 281 0.29 -25.20 18.56
N VAL A 282 -0.81 -24.72 19.16
CA VAL A 282 -0.79 -23.52 19.99
C VAL A 282 -0.55 -23.96 21.42
N VAL A 283 0.66 -23.70 21.91
CA VAL A 283 1.02 -23.92 23.32
C VAL A 283 0.75 -22.63 24.07
N ALA A 284 0.05 -22.71 25.20
CA ALA A 284 -0.12 -21.56 26.08
C ALA A 284 1.26 -21.19 26.67
N GLY A 285 1.95 -20.25 26.03
CA GLY A 285 3.07 -19.58 26.65
C GLY A 285 2.56 -18.67 27.76
N ALA A 286 3.24 -18.63 28.90
CA ALA A 286 3.05 -17.52 29.83
C ALA A 286 3.31 -16.22 29.06
N ALA A 287 2.40 -15.24 29.14
CA ALA A 287 2.61 -13.93 28.55
C ALA A 287 3.89 -13.31 29.18
N GLY A 288 5.03 -13.46 28.48
CA GLY A 288 6.35 -13.04 28.95
C GLY A 288 7.25 -14.10 29.61
N GLY A 289 7.00 -15.41 29.47
CA GLY A 289 7.84 -16.45 30.11
C GLY A 289 9.03 -16.94 29.25
N PRO A 290 10.21 -17.21 29.84
CA PRO A 290 11.33 -17.85 29.14
C PRO A 290 10.96 -19.31 28.78
N PRO A 291 11.67 -19.94 27.81
CA PRO A 291 11.31 -21.26 27.32
C PRO A 291 11.37 -22.30 28.44
N LEU A 292 10.44 -23.26 28.40
CA LEU A 292 10.54 -24.49 29.18
C LEU A 292 11.80 -25.23 28.71
N GLY A 293 12.84 -25.18 29.54
CA GLY A 293 13.99 -26.05 29.42
C GLY A 293 13.56 -27.51 29.49
N ARG A 294 14.08 -28.32 28.57
CA ARG A 294 14.10 -29.77 28.73
C ARG A 294 15.10 -30.17 29.81
#